data_AF-A0A7X9HR60-F1
#
_entry.id   AF-A0A7X9HR60-F1
#
_cell.length_a   1.000
_cell.length_b   1.000
_cell.length_c   1.000
_cell.angle_alpha   90.00
_cell.angle_beta   90.00
_cell.angle_gamma   90.00
#
_symmetry.space_group_name_H-M   'P 1'
#
loop_
_entity.id
_entity.type
_entity.pdbx_description
1 polymer ?
#
loop_
_entity_poly.entity_id
_entity_poly.type
_entity_poly.pdbx_seq_one_letter_code
_entity_poly.pdbx_strand_id
1 'polypeptide(L)'
;RDYIRDNFPVISTIYTRDNFEGSNATREPLNPTLNSFNPNISGDILYSLKPGYLTNMLMQGTNHGSEYTYDTHIPIIFFGWRIPKQTINTPVYIVDIAATIADLLNITAPSACIGIPLIRK
;
A
#
# COMPACT_ATOMS: atom_id res chain seq x y z
N ARG A 1 5.92 -24.20 2.88
CA ARG A 1 5.66 -23.38 1.67
C ARG A 1 5.15 -24.24 0.52
N ASP A 2 5.75 -25.40 0.28
CA ASP A 2 5.45 -26.25 -0.89
C ASP A 2 4.03 -26.82 -0.85
N TYR A 3 3.60 -27.36 0.30
CA TYR A 3 2.20 -27.80 0.48
C TYR A 3 1.17 -26.74 0.06
N ILE A 4 1.35 -25.48 0.48
CA ILE A 4 0.41 -24.40 0.15
C ILE A 4 0.41 -24.13 -1.36
N ARG A 5 1.57 -24.13 -2.01
CA ARG A 5 1.67 -23.92 -3.46
C ARG A 5 1.02 -25.05 -4.24
N ASP A 6 1.24 -26.28 -3.81
CA ASP A 6 0.79 -27.47 -4.54
C ASP A 6 -0.72 -27.68 -4.41
N ASN A 7 -1.31 -27.30 -3.27
CA ASN A 7 -2.72 -27.53 -2.99
C ASN A 7 -3.62 -26.32 -3.31
N PHE A 8 -3.06 -25.11 -3.39
CA PHE A 8 -3.82 -23.88 -3.62
C PHE A 8 -3.29 -23.12 -4.84
N PRO A 9 -3.64 -23.57 -6.06
CA PRO A 9 -3.13 -22.95 -7.30
C PRO A 9 -3.61 -21.50 -7.50
N VAL A 10 -4.56 -21.03 -6.70
CA VAL A 10 -5.03 -19.64 -6.68
C VAL A 10 -4.05 -18.69 -6.00
N ILE A 11 -3.13 -19.18 -5.17
CA ILE A 11 -2.12 -18.36 -4.51
C ILE A 11 -1.06 -17.95 -5.53
N SER A 12 -0.79 -16.65 -5.66
CA SER A 12 0.25 -16.12 -6.55
C SER A 12 1.61 -16.14 -5.86
N THR A 13 1.66 -15.64 -4.63
CA THR A 13 2.91 -15.39 -3.90
C THR A 13 2.73 -15.77 -2.43
N ILE A 14 3.81 -16.29 -1.84
CA ILE A 14 3.90 -16.61 -0.42
C ILE A 14 5.20 -16.02 0.10
N TYR A 15 5.09 -15.24 1.17
CA TYR A 15 6.18 -14.70 1.96
C TYR A 15 6.15 -15.31 3.37
N THR A 16 7.33 -15.49 3.94
CA THR A 16 7.50 -15.78 5.37
C THR A 16 7.96 -14.52 6.10
N ARG A 17 7.80 -14.48 7.42
CA ARG A 17 8.35 -13.43 8.30
C ARG A 17 9.80 -13.09 7.95
N ASP A 18 10.65 -14.10 7.81
CA ASP A 18 12.08 -13.95 7.49
C ASP A 18 12.34 -13.22 6.16
N ASN A 19 11.36 -13.19 5.24
CA ASN A 19 11.50 -12.40 4.01
C ASN A 19 11.43 -10.89 4.26
N PHE A 20 10.90 -10.45 5.40
CA PHE A 20 10.67 -9.04 5.73
C PHE A 20 11.45 -8.58 6.97
N GLU A 21 11.93 -9.50 7.81
CA GLU A 21 12.78 -9.13 8.94
C GLU A 21 14.02 -8.34 8.49
N GLY A 22 14.31 -7.24 9.18
CA GLY A 22 15.41 -6.33 8.85
C GLY A 22 15.16 -5.45 7.61
N SER A 23 14.04 -5.60 6.92
CA SER A 23 13.65 -4.73 5.80
C SER A 23 12.83 -3.53 6.29
N ASN A 24 12.92 -2.40 5.58
CA ASN A 24 12.18 -1.19 5.91
C ASN A 24 11.19 -0.85 4.81
N ALA A 25 10.02 -0.31 5.21
CA ALA A 25 9.04 0.22 4.29
C ALA A 25 9.61 1.42 3.51
N THR A 26 9.33 1.47 2.21
CA THR A 26 9.79 2.55 1.32
C THR A 26 8.61 3.31 0.75
N ARG A 27 8.85 4.58 0.36
CA ARG A 27 7.82 5.40 -0.29
C ARG A 27 7.27 4.74 -1.56
N GLU A 28 8.18 4.23 -2.38
CA GLU A 28 7.86 3.48 -3.61
C GLU A 28 7.96 1.99 -3.26
N PRO A 29 6.86 1.32 -2.87
CA PRO A 29 6.92 -0.07 -2.47
C PRO A 29 7.16 -0.94 -3.69
N LEU A 30 8.39 -1.43 -3.86
CA LEU A 30 8.68 -2.55 -4.78
C LEU A 30 7.91 -3.81 -4.38
N ASN A 31 7.61 -3.93 -3.08
CA ASN A 31 6.77 -4.97 -2.51
C ASN A 31 5.77 -4.34 -1.52
N PRO A 32 4.48 -4.15 -1.90
CA PRO A 32 3.49 -3.57 -1.01
C PRO A 32 3.18 -4.43 0.22
N THR A 33 3.44 -5.74 0.16
CA THR A 33 3.32 -6.63 1.32
C THR A 33 4.33 -6.26 2.41
N LEU A 34 5.55 -5.86 2.06
CA LEU A 34 6.55 -5.40 3.03
C LEU A 34 6.06 -4.15 3.76
N ASN A 35 5.53 -3.16 3.05
CA ASN A 35 4.99 -1.94 3.65
C ASN A 35 3.77 -2.20 4.57
N SER A 36 3.12 -3.35 4.41
CA SER A 36 1.98 -3.78 5.21
C SER A 36 2.37 -4.73 6.35
N PHE A 37 3.64 -5.13 6.43
CA PHE A 37 4.16 -6.01 7.46
C PHE A 37 4.57 -5.23 8.72
N ASN A 38 4.12 -5.71 9.88
CA ASN A 38 4.54 -5.22 11.18
C ASN A 38 5.08 -6.39 12.01
N PRO A 39 6.35 -6.38 12.44
CA PRO A 39 6.97 -7.52 13.11
C PRO A 39 6.28 -7.91 14.42
N ASN A 40 5.57 -6.98 15.07
CA ASN A 40 4.92 -7.24 16.36
C ASN A 40 3.52 -7.87 16.23
N ILE A 41 2.83 -7.71 15.09
CA ILE A 41 1.41 -8.11 14.95
C ILE A 41 1.09 -8.90 13.67
N SER A 42 1.97 -8.88 12.67
CA SER A 42 1.80 -9.70 11.47
C SER A 42 2.10 -11.16 11.76
N GLY A 43 1.39 -12.06 11.09
CA GLY A 43 1.63 -13.50 11.16
C GLY A 43 2.91 -13.94 10.44
N ASP A 44 3.28 -15.20 10.62
CA ASP A 44 4.55 -15.75 10.10
C ASP A 44 4.51 -16.10 8.61
N ILE A 45 3.30 -16.25 8.06
CA ILE A 45 3.07 -16.54 6.64
C ILE A 45 2.11 -15.49 6.09
N LEU A 46 2.54 -14.81 5.03
CA LEU A 46 1.73 -13.89 4.24
C LEU A 46 1.59 -14.45 2.84
N TYR A 47 0.42 -14.29 2.23
CA TYR A 47 0.18 -14.74 0.86
C TYR A 47 -0.71 -13.75 0.11
N SER A 48 -0.54 -13.75 -1.21
CA SER A 48 -1.38 -12.99 -2.14
C SER A 48 -2.06 -13.97 -3.09
N LEU A 49 -3.33 -13.72 -3.39
CA LEU A 49 -4.06 -14.48 -4.41
C LEU A 49 -3.69 -13.98 -5.81
N LYS A 50 -3.99 -14.77 -6.83
CA LYS A 50 -3.95 -14.35 -8.23
C LYS A 50 -4.94 -13.20 -8.50
N PRO A 51 -4.70 -12.37 -9.53
CA PRO A 51 -5.62 -11.28 -9.87
C PRO A 51 -7.05 -11.80 -10.10
N GLY A 52 -8.04 -11.05 -9.63
CA GLY A 52 -9.47 -11.36 -9.79
C GLY A 52 -10.02 -12.40 -8.80
N TYR A 53 -9.20 -12.94 -7.89
CA TYR A 53 -9.66 -13.82 -6.82
C TYR A 53 -9.88 -13.05 -5.51
N LEU A 54 -10.93 -13.43 -4.79
CA LEU A 54 -11.27 -12.89 -3.48
C LEU A 54 -10.93 -13.90 -2.38
N THR A 55 -10.59 -13.40 -1.19
CA THR A 55 -10.33 -14.22 0.00
C THR A 55 -11.61 -14.72 0.67
N ASN A 56 -12.75 -14.11 0.41
CA ASN A 56 -14.04 -14.53 0.96
C ASN A 56 -14.72 -15.57 0.04
N MET A 57 -15.45 -16.52 0.65
CA MET A 57 -16.23 -17.52 -0.07
C MET A 57 -17.70 -17.10 -0.24
N LEU A 58 -17.99 -15.81 -0.16
CA LEU A 58 -19.36 -15.33 -0.34
C LEU A 58 -19.76 -15.50 -1.80
N MET A 59 -20.94 -16.07 -2.03
CA MET A 59 -21.46 -16.29 -3.39
C MET A 59 -21.87 -14.99 -4.11
N GLN A 60 -21.91 -13.87 -3.41
CA GLN A 60 -22.35 -12.57 -3.92
C GLN A 60 -21.54 -11.43 -3.30
N GLY A 61 -21.53 -10.29 -4.00
CA GLY A 61 -20.79 -9.10 -3.60
C GLY A 61 -19.35 -9.10 -4.10
N THR A 62 -18.57 -8.16 -3.60
CA THR A 62 -17.14 -8.02 -3.87
C THR A 62 -16.41 -7.64 -2.59
N ASN A 63 -15.08 -7.68 -2.60
CA ASN A 63 -14.24 -7.19 -1.50
C ASN A 63 -12.96 -6.55 -2.06
N HIS A 64 -12.17 -5.93 -1.20
CA HIS A 64 -10.87 -5.35 -1.52
C HIS A 64 -9.78 -5.92 -0.60
N GLY A 65 -8.52 -5.54 -0.84
CA GLY A 65 -7.37 -5.86 0.01
C GLY A 65 -6.27 -6.63 -0.71
N SER A 66 -6.39 -6.83 -2.02
CA SER A 66 -5.32 -7.34 -2.85
C SER A 66 -4.31 -6.24 -3.20
N GLU A 67 -3.11 -6.65 -3.61
CA GLU A 67 -2.02 -5.75 -4.00
C GLU A 67 -2.17 -5.18 -5.42
N TYR A 68 -3.20 -5.60 -6.17
CA TYR A 68 -3.37 -5.25 -7.56
C TYR A 68 -4.02 -3.88 -7.74
N THR A 69 -3.84 -3.30 -8.92
CA THR A 69 -4.22 -1.90 -9.23
C THR A 69 -5.70 -1.62 -9.07
N TYR A 70 -6.59 -2.61 -9.22
CA TYR A 70 -8.02 -2.41 -9.01
C TYR A 70 -8.39 -2.16 -7.52
N ASP A 71 -7.53 -2.52 -6.57
CA ASP A 71 -7.70 -2.22 -5.14
C ASP A 71 -6.78 -1.08 -4.69
N THR A 72 -5.61 -0.92 -5.31
CA THR A 72 -4.57 0.02 -4.85
C THR A 72 -4.56 1.36 -5.59
N HIS A 73 -5.17 1.45 -6.78
CA HIS A 73 -5.28 2.71 -7.52
C HIS A 73 -6.47 3.53 -7.01
N ILE A 74 -6.18 4.62 -6.30
CA ILE A 74 -7.18 5.52 -5.74
C ILE A 74 -7.03 6.96 -6.25
N PRO A 75 -8.10 7.76 -6.27
CA PRO A 75 -7.99 9.19 -6.53
C PRO A 75 -7.43 9.93 -5.31
N ILE A 76 -6.54 10.89 -5.56
CA ILE A 76 -6.09 11.87 -4.57
C ILE A 76 -6.47 13.26 -5.08
N ILE A 77 -7.33 13.97 -4.36
CA ILE A 77 -7.84 15.28 -4.74
C ILE A 77 -7.57 16.26 -3.60
N PHE A 78 -6.76 17.29 -3.88
CA PHE A 78 -6.62 18.47 -3.02
C PHE A 78 -7.47 19.61 -3.58
N PHE A 79 -8.14 20.35 -2.70
CA PHE A 79 -8.98 21.47 -3.10
C PHE A 79 -9.01 22.55 -2.00
N GLY A 80 -9.08 23.83 -2.40
CA GLY A 80 -9.23 24.95 -1.48
C GLY A 80 -7.98 25.82 -1.33
N TRP A 81 -7.67 26.20 -0.09
CA TRP A 81 -6.63 27.18 0.23
C TRP A 81 -5.26 26.80 -0.33
N ARG A 82 -4.69 27.69 -1.15
CA ARG A 82 -3.35 27.56 -1.74
C ARG A 82 -3.12 26.28 -2.55
N ILE A 83 -4.18 25.64 -3.04
CA ILE A 83 -4.06 24.52 -3.97
C ILE A 83 -4.07 25.04 -5.41
N PRO A 84 -2.97 24.94 -6.16
CA PRO A 84 -2.95 25.34 -7.57
C PRO A 84 -3.80 24.38 -8.40
N LYS A 85 -4.40 24.90 -9.48
CA LYS A 85 -5.08 24.06 -10.48
C LYS A 85 -4.02 23.28 -11.26
N GLN A 86 -3.95 21.97 -11.04
CA GLN A 86 -3.06 21.06 -11.77
C GLN A 86 -3.61 19.64 -11.77
N THR A 87 -3.10 18.83 -12.71
CA THR A 87 -3.31 17.38 -12.75
C THR A 87 -1.93 16.72 -12.76
N ILE A 88 -1.71 15.80 -11.84
CA ILE A 88 -0.47 15.02 -11.76
C ILE A 88 -0.78 13.61 -12.27
N ASN A 89 -0.14 13.21 -13.37
CA ASN A 89 -0.27 11.88 -13.97
C ASN A 89 0.97 10.99 -13.75
N THR A 90 1.97 11.50 -13.01
CA THR A 90 3.13 10.72 -12.58
C THR A 90 2.80 9.89 -11.35
N PRO A 91 3.56 8.81 -11.05
CA PRO A 91 3.35 8.02 -9.84
C PRO A 91 3.38 8.86 -8.56
N VAL A 92 2.33 8.70 -7.75
CA VAL A 92 2.16 9.30 -6.42
C VAL A 92 1.64 8.23 -5.46
N TYR A 93 1.90 8.38 -4.17
CA TYR A 93 1.56 7.36 -3.18
C TYR A 93 0.77 7.95 -2.01
N ILE A 94 -0.08 7.15 -1.39
CA ILE A 94 -0.95 7.61 -0.29
C ILE A 94 -0.16 8.18 0.91
N VAL A 95 1.08 7.72 1.10
CA VAL A 95 2.00 8.23 2.14
C VAL A 95 2.40 9.69 1.91
N ASP A 96 2.25 10.20 0.70
CA ASP A 96 2.55 11.59 0.33
C ASP A 96 1.50 12.59 0.84
N ILE A 97 0.29 12.12 1.20
CA ILE A 97 -0.81 12.99 1.63
C ILE A 97 -0.44 13.73 2.91
N ALA A 98 0.06 13.02 3.92
CA ALA A 98 0.44 13.61 5.21
C ALA A 98 1.60 14.60 5.06
N ALA A 99 2.60 14.26 4.23
CA ALA A 99 3.73 15.15 3.93
C ALA A 99 3.25 16.45 3.23
N THR A 100 2.34 16.32 2.27
CA THR A 100 1.75 17.46 1.54
C THR A 100 0.99 18.40 2.47
N ILE A 101 0.16 17.85 3.37
CA ILE A 101 -0.60 18.67 4.33
C ILE A 101 0.33 19.37 5.32
N ALA A 102 1.35 18.66 5.84
CA ALA A 102 2.32 19.24 6.77
C ALA A 102 3.08 20.42 6.15
N ASP A 103 3.51 20.30 4.89
CA ASP A 103 4.18 21.36 4.15
C ASP A 103 3.27 22.58 3.95
N LEU A 104 2.03 22.37 3.52
CA LEU A 104 1.05 23.45 3.32
C LEU A 104 0.76 24.22 4.62
N LEU A 105 0.68 23.51 5.75
CA LEU A 105 0.40 24.10 7.08
C LEU A 105 1.65 24.67 7.77
N ASN A 106 2.84 24.44 7.22
CA ASN A 106 4.11 24.81 7.85
C ASN A 106 4.27 24.19 9.26
N ILE A 107 4.02 22.90 9.35
CA ILE A 107 4.21 22.10 10.57
C ILE A 107 5.15 20.93 10.28
N THR A 108 5.72 20.34 11.34
CA THR A 108 6.55 19.14 11.21
C THR A 108 5.69 17.95 10.74
N ALA A 109 6.20 17.21 9.76
CA ALA A 109 5.58 15.97 9.30
C ALA A 109 5.53 14.91 10.42
N PRO A 110 4.64 13.90 10.34
CA PRO A 110 4.63 12.78 11.27
C PRO A 110 6.01 12.12 11.38
N SER A 111 6.38 11.64 12.58
CA SER A 111 7.74 11.16 12.88
C SER A 111 8.23 10.00 12.01
N ALA A 112 7.33 9.16 11.49
CA ALA A 112 7.64 8.04 10.59
C ALA A 112 7.18 8.29 9.15
N CYS A 113 7.00 9.55 8.75
CA CYS A 113 6.57 9.91 7.41
C CYS A 113 7.68 9.61 6.39
N ILE A 114 7.37 8.73 5.44
CA ILE A 114 8.25 8.41 4.29
C ILE A 114 7.82 9.10 2.99
N GLY A 115 6.66 9.78 3.02
CA GLY A 115 6.12 10.48 1.85
C GLY A 115 6.85 11.79 1.55
N ILE A 116 6.57 12.35 0.38
CA ILE A 116 7.06 13.66 -0.03
C ILE A 116 5.88 14.60 -0.34
N PRO A 117 6.01 15.92 -0.13
CA PRO A 117 4.97 16.86 -0.52
C PRO A 117 4.74 16.85 -2.05
N LEU A 118 3.51 16.59 -2.48
CA LEU A 118 3.08 16.63 -3.89
C LEU A 118 2.86 18.05 -4.40
N ILE A 119 2.49 18.94 -3.48
CA ILE A 119 2.29 20.37 -3.70
C ILE A 119 3.20 21.06 -2.71
N ARG A 120 4.02 21.98 -3.21
CA ARG A 120 4.89 22.81 -2.38
C ARG A 120 4.38 24.25 -2.40
N LYS A 121 4.62 24.95 -1.31
CA LYS A 121 4.38 26.39 -1.22
C LYS A 121 5.38 27.19 -2.07
#